data_AF-A0A8S9Z7M5-F1
#
_entry.id   AF-A0A8S9Z7M5-F1
#
_cell.length_a   1.000
_cell.length_b   1.000
_cell.length_c   1.000
_cell.angle_alpha   90.00
_cell.angle_beta   90.00
_cell.angle_gamma   90.00
#
_symmetry.space_group_name_H-M   'P 1'
#
loop_
_entity.id
_entity.type
_entity.pdbx_description
1 polymer ?
#
loop_
_entity_poly.entity_id
_entity_poly.type
_entity_poly.pdbx_seq_one_letter_code
_entity_poly.pdbx_strand_id
1 'polypeptide(L)'
;MGRLLRFSIEEPFSKPLIIIALQIAFISALISYYDVELPFQPVYDFIYLHIRKVKQIFDFFELEKIFGSIIFSKTSSDRRYEDLTYNQQKVIPSKNGGSSIKKNNLVVFTKDQLALFDGSRPSKPIYLAILGRVFDVEKGKKHYGIGGGYNFFAGRDATRSFVTGDFSTEGLSDDVNGLTDEELLSIDNWLEFYEKDYKFVGVLFGIYYNREGKPTQLLDKIKSKIIKAKIKKEQKAIENEVFPPCNSEWRKETGGRVWCTTRSGGVAREWVGVPRLLFEPETQNQRCVCVKNFGVPLSNFGINQIKEGGSRGDLDNPNLREYKDCVPTANSCRLQDN
;
A
#
# COMPACT_ATOMS: atom_id res chain seq x y z
N MET A 1 -61.37 -3.50 -23.50
CA MET A 1 -60.90 -2.12 -23.28
C MET A 1 -59.40 -2.13 -23.02
N GLY A 2 -58.59 -2.12 -24.09
CA GLY A 2 -57.13 -1.99 -23.97
C GLY A 2 -56.76 -0.51 -24.04
N ARG A 3 -56.24 0.05 -22.94
CA ARG A 3 -55.70 1.42 -22.93
C ARG A 3 -54.37 1.40 -23.70
N LEU A 4 -54.42 1.80 -24.96
CA LEU A 4 -53.23 2.19 -25.71
C LEU A 4 -52.69 3.48 -25.07
N LEU A 5 -51.56 3.37 -24.37
CA LEU A 5 -50.80 4.51 -23.91
C LEU A 5 -50.19 5.20 -25.15
N ARG A 6 -50.89 6.20 -25.69
CA ARG A 6 -50.29 7.16 -26.62
C ARG A 6 -49.35 8.07 -25.83
N PHE A 7 -48.05 7.86 -26.01
CA PHE A 7 -47.04 8.85 -25.61
C PHE A 7 -47.04 9.99 -26.63
N SER A 8 -47.37 11.19 -26.18
CA SER A 8 -47.32 12.41 -27.01
C SER A 8 -45.86 12.81 -27.20
N ILE A 9 -45.35 12.72 -28.43
CA ILE A 9 -43.98 13.07 -28.80
C ILE A 9 -43.94 14.53 -29.22
N GLU A 10 -44.03 15.44 -28.24
CA GLU A 10 -43.84 16.88 -28.44
C GLU A 10 -42.72 17.44 -27.54
N GLU A 11 -41.83 16.60 -27.01
CA GLU A 11 -40.61 17.10 -26.38
C GLU A 11 -39.46 17.19 -27.40
N PRO A 12 -38.76 18.35 -27.48
CA PRO A 12 -37.77 18.64 -28.52
C PRO A 12 -36.56 17.69 -28.53
N PHE A 13 -36.37 16.90 -27.46
CA PHE A 13 -35.26 15.97 -27.30
C PHE A 13 -35.61 14.49 -27.60
N SER A 14 -36.89 14.16 -27.78
CA SER A 14 -37.35 12.78 -27.95
C SER A 14 -36.90 12.14 -29.27
N LYS A 15 -37.01 12.86 -30.39
CA LYS A 15 -36.61 12.40 -31.73
C LYS A 15 -35.10 12.12 -31.85
N PRO A 16 -34.18 12.99 -31.42
CA PRO A 16 -32.74 12.70 -31.50
C PRO A 16 -32.32 11.55 -30.59
N LEU A 17 -32.91 11.40 -29.40
CA LEU A 17 -32.62 10.28 -28.51
C LEU A 17 -33.06 8.93 -29.11
N ILE A 18 -34.21 8.89 -29.77
CA ILE A 18 -34.68 7.69 -30.49
C ILE A 18 -33.72 7.35 -31.64
N ILE A 19 -33.25 8.34 -32.39
CA ILE A 19 -32.29 8.12 -33.49
C ILE A 19 -30.95 7.58 -32.96
N ILE A 20 -30.44 8.14 -31.85
CA ILE A 20 -29.21 7.66 -31.20
C ILE A 20 -29.39 6.22 -30.70
N ALA A 21 -30.51 5.91 -30.05
CA ALA A 21 -30.78 4.56 -29.58
C ALA A 21 -30.85 3.53 -30.73
N LEU A 22 -31.46 3.91 -31.85
CA LEU A 22 -31.51 3.07 -33.06
C LEU A 22 -30.12 2.89 -33.69
N GLN A 23 -29.27 3.93 -33.69
CA GLN A 23 -27.89 3.84 -34.16
C GLN A 23 -27.05 2.92 -33.29
N ILE A 24 -27.15 3.02 -31.96
CA ILE A 24 -26.43 2.15 -31.02
C ILE A 24 -26.88 0.69 -31.19
N ALA A 25 -28.17 0.44 -31.35
CA ALA A 25 -28.71 -0.90 -31.57
C ALA A 25 -28.23 -1.49 -32.91
N PHE A 26 -28.21 -0.69 -33.98
CA PHE A 26 -27.74 -1.12 -35.30
C PHE A 26 -26.24 -1.41 -35.31
N ILE A 27 -25.42 -0.55 -34.71
CA ILE A 27 -23.97 -0.74 -34.59
C ILE A 27 -23.67 -1.99 -33.75
N SER A 28 -24.36 -2.18 -32.63
CA SER A 28 -24.22 -3.39 -31.80
C SER A 28 -24.57 -4.66 -32.59
N ALA A 29 -25.63 -4.63 -33.41
CA ALA A 29 -26.02 -5.75 -34.25
C ALA A 29 -24.98 -6.05 -35.34
N LEU A 30 -24.39 -5.03 -35.96
CA LEU A 30 -23.31 -5.20 -36.94
C LEU A 30 -22.05 -5.79 -36.31
N ILE A 31 -21.65 -5.30 -35.14
CA ILE A 31 -20.48 -5.83 -34.39
C ILE A 31 -20.69 -7.32 -34.09
N SER A 32 -21.89 -7.69 -33.63
CA SER A 32 -22.22 -9.09 -33.35
C SER A 32 -22.34 -9.96 -34.61
N TYR A 33 -22.79 -9.41 -35.74
CA TYR A 33 -22.96 -10.15 -36.99
C TYR A 33 -21.63 -10.41 -37.72
N TYR A 34 -20.69 -9.47 -37.64
CA TYR A 34 -19.37 -9.56 -38.27
C TYR A 34 -18.26 -10.06 -37.30
N ASP A 35 -18.62 -10.44 -36.08
CA ASP A 35 -17.71 -10.95 -35.01
C ASP A 35 -16.49 -10.04 -34.77
N VAL A 36 -16.76 -8.73 -34.72
CA VAL A 36 -15.71 -7.70 -34.58
C VAL A 36 -15.30 -7.59 -33.11
N GLU A 37 -14.11 -8.05 -32.77
CA GLU A 37 -13.51 -7.80 -31.46
C GLU A 37 -13.11 -6.32 -31.33
N LEU A 38 -13.94 -5.55 -30.65
CA LEU A 38 -13.58 -4.18 -30.29
C LEU A 38 -12.56 -4.20 -29.14
N PRO A 39 -11.43 -3.49 -29.26
CA PRO A 39 -10.51 -3.32 -28.16
C PRO A 39 -11.19 -2.39 -27.13
N PHE A 40 -11.88 -3.00 -26.17
CA PHE A 40 -12.74 -2.32 -25.23
C PHE A 40 -11.97 -1.25 -24.44
N GLN A 41 -10.71 -1.52 -24.09
CA GLN A 41 -9.93 -0.63 -23.25
C GLN A 41 -9.53 0.68 -23.95
N PRO A 42 -8.97 0.68 -25.17
CA PRO A 42 -8.74 1.91 -25.93
C PRO A 42 -10.01 2.72 -26.23
N VAL A 43 -11.12 2.04 -26.56
CA VAL A 43 -12.39 2.70 -26.87
C VAL A 43 -12.98 3.33 -25.60
N TYR A 44 -12.94 2.61 -24.48
CA TYR A 44 -13.35 3.11 -23.18
C TYR A 44 -12.51 4.32 -22.75
N ASP A 45 -11.18 4.23 -22.86
CA ASP A 45 -10.26 5.31 -22.50
C ASP A 45 -10.50 6.56 -23.36
N PHE A 46 -10.74 6.37 -24.66
CA PHE A 46 -11.08 7.45 -25.58
C PHE A 46 -12.39 8.14 -25.21
N ILE A 47 -13.46 7.36 -24.96
CA ILE A 47 -14.78 7.88 -24.57
C ILE A 47 -14.69 8.60 -23.22
N TYR A 48 -13.99 8.02 -22.25
CA TYR A 48 -13.77 8.60 -20.92
C TYR A 48 -13.04 9.96 -21.01
N LEU A 49 -11.97 10.03 -21.81
CA LEU A 49 -11.21 11.26 -22.03
C LEU A 49 -12.03 12.36 -22.73
N HIS A 50 -12.93 11.99 -23.64
CA HIS A 50 -13.71 12.96 -24.40
C HIS A 50 -14.96 13.43 -23.66
N ILE A 51 -15.65 12.56 -22.92
CA ILE A 51 -16.78 12.96 -22.06
C ILE A 51 -16.30 13.94 -20.97
N ARG A 52 -15.08 13.74 -20.43
CA ARG A 52 -14.48 14.64 -19.42
C ARG A 52 -14.24 16.06 -19.93
N LYS A 53 -14.15 16.27 -21.26
CA LYS A 53 -13.97 17.60 -21.86
C LYS A 53 -15.27 18.39 -21.99
N VAL A 54 -16.44 17.74 -21.89
CA VAL A 54 -17.75 18.40 -22.02
C VAL A 54 -18.24 18.84 -20.64
N LYS A 55 -17.87 20.06 -20.27
CA LYS A 55 -18.07 20.66 -18.94
C LYS A 55 -19.53 20.76 -18.47
N GLN A 56 -20.51 20.60 -19.36
CA GLN A 56 -21.95 20.81 -19.08
C GLN A 56 -22.74 19.54 -18.74
N ILE A 57 -22.18 18.34 -18.86
CA ILE A 57 -22.96 17.10 -18.63
C ILE A 57 -23.12 16.79 -17.12
N PHE A 58 -22.23 17.30 -16.27
CA PHE A 58 -22.25 17.01 -14.84
C PHE A 58 -23.32 17.78 -14.04
N ASP A 59 -23.95 18.82 -14.61
CA ASP A 59 -24.97 19.60 -13.92
C ASP A 59 -26.41 19.10 -14.17
N PHE A 60 -26.63 18.14 -15.08
CA PHE A 60 -27.98 17.77 -15.54
C PHE A 60 -28.50 16.42 -15.02
N PHE A 61 -27.66 15.57 -14.45
CA PHE A 61 -28.08 14.23 -14.02
C PHE A 61 -27.62 13.94 -12.59
N GLU A 62 -28.59 13.83 -11.67
CA GLU A 62 -28.50 13.20 -10.34
C GLU A 62 -28.22 11.68 -10.46
N LEU A 63 -27.13 11.33 -11.15
CA LEU A 63 -26.64 9.96 -11.31
C LEU A 63 -25.78 9.50 -10.13
N GLU A 64 -25.53 10.37 -9.14
CA GLU A 64 -24.84 10.00 -7.90
C GLU A 64 -25.54 8.88 -7.13
N LYS A 65 -26.86 8.73 -7.26
CA LYS A 65 -27.61 7.64 -6.60
C LYS A 65 -27.60 6.30 -7.35
N ILE A 66 -27.30 6.29 -8.65
CA ILE A 66 -27.31 5.07 -9.46
C ILE A 66 -25.90 4.51 -9.65
N PHE A 67 -24.89 5.37 -9.79
CA PHE A 67 -23.48 4.97 -9.95
C PHE A 67 -22.62 5.14 -8.69
N GLY A 68 -23.22 5.54 -7.57
CA GLY A 68 -22.56 5.77 -6.27
C GLY A 68 -21.88 4.54 -5.62
N SER A 69 -21.86 3.39 -6.30
CA SER A 69 -21.09 2.21 -5.91
C SER A 69 -19.88 1.91 -6.81
N ILE A 70 -19.63 2.68 -7.89
CA ILE A 70 -18.55 2.37 -8.84
C ILE A 70 -17.63 3.57 -9.19
N ILE A 71 -17.99 4.84 -8.96
CA ILE A 71 -17.09 5.97 -9.32
C ILE A 71 -17.02 7.04 -8.23
N PHE A 72 -16.09 6.86 -7.29
CA PHE A 72 -15.20 7.94 -6.88
C PHE A 72 -13.80 7.35 -7.01
N SER A 73 -13.08 7.67 -8.10
CA SER A 73 -11.66 7.31 -8.20
C SER A 73 -10.88 8.24 -7.27
N LYS A 74 -10.99 7.94 -5.97
CA LYS A 74 -9.98 8.23 -4.98
C LYS A 74 -8.62 7.88 -5.58
N THR A 75 -7.68 8.81 -5.37
CA THR A 75 -6.29 8.72 -5.83
C THR A 75 -5.70 7.33 -5.53
N SER A 76 -4.70 6.87 -6.29
CA SER A 76 -4.05 5.57 -6.04
C SER A 76 -3.52 5.42 -4.61
N SER A 77 -3.18 6.53 -3.95
CA SER A 77 -2.87 6.63 -2.53
C SER A 77 -4.08 6.43 -1.60
N ASP A 78 -5.24 7.00 -1.92
CA ASP A 78 -6.47 6.85 -1.13
C ASP A 78 -7.07 5.46 -1.23
N ARG A 79 -7.04 4.85 -2.43
CA ARG A 79 -7.52 3.47 -2.62
C ARG A 79 -6.69 2.46 -1.84
N ARG A 80 -5.40 2.71 -1.67
CA ARG A 80 -4.52 1.87 -0.85
C ARG A 80 -4.68 2.09 0.65
N TYR A 81 -4.92 3.33 1.07
CA TYR A 81 -5.24 3.64 2.46
C TYR A 81 -6.57 2.97 2.87
N GLU A 82 -7.57 2.97 1.97
CA GLU A 82 -8.81 2.21 2.12
C GLU A 82 -8.61 0.70 2.02
N ASP A 83 -7.80 0.16 1.12
CA ASP A 83 -7.52 -1.29 1.08
C ASP A 83 -6.73 -1.76 2.33
N LEU A 84 -5.83 -0.95 2.89
CA LEU A 84 -5.12 -1.27 4.13
C LEU A 84 -6.05 -1.19 5.36
N THR A 85 -6.98 -0.24 5.39
CA THR A 85 -7.98 -0.13 6.47
C THR A 85 -9.14 -1.12 6.31
N TYR A 86 -9.56 -1.44 5.09
CA TYR A 86 -10.58 -2.42 4.73
C TYR A 86 -10.09 -3.86 4.96
N ASN A 87 -8.84 -4.18 4.61
CA ASN A 87 -8.25 -5.50 4.92
C ASN A 87 -8.02 -5.71 6.42
N GLN A 88 -7.77 -4.65 7.21
CA GLN A 88 -7.73 -4.77 8.68
C GLN A 88 -9.12 -4.89 9.32
N GLN A 89 -10.17 -4.28 8.75
CA GLN A 89 -11.56 -4.54 9.16
C GLN A 89 -12.01 -5.96 8.79
N LYS A 90 -11.44 -6.56 7.74
CA LYS A 90 -11.70 -7.94 7.32
C LYS A 90 -11.04 -9.01 8.20
N VAL A 91 -10.23 -8.64 9.20
CA VAL A 91 -9.75 -9.56 10.26
C VAL A 91 -10.87 -9.90 11.26
N ILE A 92 -12.05 -9.29 11.13
CA ILE A 92 -13.30 -9.89 11.62
C ILE A 92 -13.89 -10.71 10.47
N PRO A 93 -13.98 -12.05 10.57
CA PRO A 93 -14.45 -12.86 9.47
C PRO A 93 -15.95 -12.63 9.26
N SER A 94 -16.31 -11.92 8.19
CA SER A 94 -17.62 -12.07 7.56
C SER A 94 -17.44 -12.96 6.33
N LYS A 95 -17.68 -14.27 6.51
CA LYS A 95 -17.90 -15.21 5.41
C LYS A 95 -19.40 -15.30 5.16
N ASN A 96 -19.84 -15.01 3.94
CA ASN A 96 -21.02 -15.66 3.39
C ASN A 96 -20.55 -16.85 2.56
N GLY A 97 -20.86 -18.04 3.06
CA GLY A 97 -20.47 -19.33 2.50
C GLY A 97 -20.62 -20.44 3.54
N GLY A 98 -21.87 -20.76 3.86
CA GLY A 98 -22.37 -21.96 4.55
C GLY A 98 -21.40 -22.76 5.44
N SER A 99 -21.19 -22.30 6.67
CA SER A 99 -21.05 -23.19 7.83
C SER A 99 -21.29 -22.36 9.09
N SER A 100 -22.23 -22.80 9.93
CA SER A 100 -22.69 -22.15 11.15
C SER A 100 -21.57 -22.07 12.20
N ILE A 101 -20.75 -21.03 12.15
CA ILE A 101 -19.79 -20.71 13.21
C ILE A 101 -20.57 -20.12 14.40
N LYS A 102 -20.74 -20.93 15.44
CA LYS A 102 -21.19 -20.52 16.77
C LYS A 102 -20.37 -19.30 17.23
N LYS A 103 -21.00 -18.35 17.94
CA LYS A 103 -20.33 -17.31 18.75
C LYS A 103 -19.28 -17.98 19.64
N ASN A 104 -18.03 -18.07 19.18
CA ASN A 104 -16.95 -18.65 19.96
C ASN A 104 -16.40 -17.56 20.88
N ASN A 105 -16.50 -17.77 22.19
CA ASN A 105 -15.74 -17.01 23.18
C ASN A 105 -14.25 -17.15 22.83
N LEU A 106 -13.62 -16.02 22.48
CA LEU A 106 -12.18 -15.94 22.30
C LEU A 106 -11.49 -16.37 23.60
N VAL A 107 -10.53 -17.31 23.53
CA VAL A 107 -9.79 -17.73 24.71
C VAL A 107 -8.84 -16.61 25.13
N VAL A 108 -8.92 -16.20 26.38
CA VAL A 108 -8.04 -15.20 26.98
C VAL A 108 -7.11 -15.89 27.97
N PHE A 109 -5.82 -15.88 27.68
CA PHE A 109 -4.77 -16.46 28.52
C PHE A 109 -4.23 -15.39 29.48
N THR A 110 -3.93 -15.77 30.72
CA THR A 110 -2.99 -15.00 31.56
C THR A 110 -1.55 -15.38 31.22
N LYS A 111 -0.57 -14.57 31.66
CA LYS A 111 0.86 -14.90 31.50
C LYS A 111 1.19 -16.27 32.11
N ASP A 112 0.68 -16.54 33.31
CA ASP A 112 0.88 -17.84 33.99
C ASP A 112 0.25 -19.01 33.24
N GLN A 113 -0.94 -18.81 32.64
CA GLN A 113 -1.59 -19.84 31.83
C GLN A 113 -0.82 -20.10 30.54
N LEU A 114 -0.34 -19.06 29.87
CA LEU A 114 0.44 -19.20 28.64
C LEU A 114 1.78 -19.89 28.93
N ALA A 115 2.43 -19.59 30.05
CA ALA A 115 3.67 -20.23 30.49
C ALA A 115 3.54 -21.75 30.65
N LEU A 116 2.32 -22.28 30.76
CA LEU A 116 2.11 -23.73 30.83
C LEU A 116 2.34 -24.47 29.50
N PHE A 117 2.46 -23.73 28.39
CA PHE A 117 2.61 -24.23 27.02
C PHE A 117 4.02 -23.95 26.47
N ASP A 118 5.03 -24.05 27.32
CA ASP A 118 6.46 -23.84 27.02
C ASP A 118 7.17 -25.04 26.36
N GLY A 119 6.43 -26.14 26.14
CA GLY A 119 6.97 -27.39 25.59
C GLY A 119 7.62 -28.32 26.61
N SER A 120 7.63 -27.97 27.91
CA SER A 120 8.15 -28.82 28.98
C SER A 120 7.32 -30.08 29.23
N ARG A 121 6.04 -30.03 28.85
CA ARG A 121 5.06 -31.09 29.09
C ARG A 121 4.65 -31.77 27.79
N PRO A 122 4.98 -33.06 27.58
CA PRO A 122 4.61 -33.78 26.36
C PRO A 122 3.10 -33.86 26.10
N SER A 123 2.28 -33.72 27.14
CA SER A 123 0.81 -33.76 27.06
C SER A 123 0.17 -32.43 26.65
N LYS A 124 0.96 -31.36 26.47
CA LYS A 124 0.47 -30.04 26.05
C LYS A 124 1.13 -29.61 24.75
N PRO A 125 0.40 -28.89 23.87
CA PRO A 125 1.01 -28.24 22.72
C PRO A 125 1.93 -27.09 23.17
N ILE A 126 2.77 -26.61 22.26
CA ILE A 126 3.63 -25.44 22.47
C ILE A 126 2.94 -24.20 21.93
N TYR A 127 2.79 -23.15 22.75
CA TYR A 127 2.22 -21.87 22.33
C TYR A 127 3.25 -20.75 22.44
N LEU A 128 3.07 -19.69 21.65
CA LEU A 128 3.76 -18.41 21.82
C LEU A 128 2.82 -17.26 21.46
N ALA A 129 3.21 -16.03 21.81
CA ALA A 129 2.43 -14.85 21.49
C ALA A 129 3.25 -13.74 20.81
N ILE A 130 2.56 -12.99 19.94
CA ILE A 130 3.06 -11.80 19.25
C ILE A 130 1.94 -10.75 19.26
N LEU A 131 2.22 -9.53 19.72
CA LEU A 131 1.24 -8.48 20.05
C LEU A 131 0.02 -9.03 20.80
N GLY A 132 0.25 -9.92 21.76
CA GLY A 132 -0.77 -10.58 22.56
C GLY A 132 -1.65 -11.58 21.80
N ARG A 133 -1.37 -11.90 20.54
CA ARG A 133 -2.07 -12.96 19.79
C ARG A 133 -1.36 -14.28 20.01
N VAL A 134 -2.08 -15.29 20.48
CA VAL A 134 -1.54 -16.58 20.87
C VAL A 134 -1.69 -17.58 19.73
N PHE A 135 -0.58 -18.22 19.36
CA PHE A 135 -0.50 -19.20 18.28
C PHE A 135 -0.04 -20.56 18.82
N ASP A 136 -0.67 -21.63 18.31
CA ASP A 136 -0.23 -23.00 18.49
C ASP A 136 0.90 -23.33 17.51
N VAL A 137 2.09 -23.53 18.07
CA VAL A 137 3.33 -23.80 17.36
C VAL A 137 3.82 -25.23 17.51
N GLU A 138 2.94 -26.16 17.93
CA GLU A 138 3.29 -27.58 18.05
C GLU A 138 3.78 -28.18 16.72
N LYS A 139 3.25 -27.73 15.57
CA LYS A 139 3.76 -28.14 14.24
C LYS A 139 5.26 -27.85 14.06
N GLY A 140 5.76 -26.84 14.79
CA GLY A 140 7.15 -26.40 14.82
C GLY A 140 7.93 -26.92 16.03
N LYS A 141 7.51 -28.02 16.67
CA LYS A 141 8.14 -28.56 17.89
C LYS A 141 9.67 -28.68 17.84
N LYS A 142 10.25 -29.03 16.68
CA LYS A 142 11.72 -29.07 16.50
C LYS A 142 12.43 -27.73 16.73
N HIS A 143 11.69 -26.63 16.62
CA HIS A 143 12.18 -25.26 16.78
C HIS A 143 11.85 -24.69 18.15
N TYR A 144 10.61 -24.86 18.61
CA TYR A 144 10.09 -24.21 19.82
C TYR A 144 10.03 -25.13 21.04
N GLY A 145 10.12 -26.45 20.85
CA GLY A 145 10.17 -27.40 21.95
C GLY A 145 11.52 -27.40 22.65
N ILE A 146 11.62 -28.13 23.78
CA ILE A 146 12.86 -28.24 24.55
C ILE A 146 14.03 -28.64 23.64
N GLY A 147 15.14 -27.91 23.74
CA GLY A 147 16.35 -28.13 22.93
C GLY A 147 16.30 -27.53 21.53
N GLY A 148 15.16 -26.98 21.11
CA GLY A 148 15.03 -26.22 19.88
C GLY A 148 15.63 -24.82 20.00
N GLY A 149 16.22 -24.32 18.90
CA GLY A 149 16.92 -23.03 18.87
C GLY A 149 16.02 -21.80 19.11
N TYR A 150 14.70 -21.96 19.11
CA TYR A 150 13.71 -20.91 19.34
C TYR A 150 12.83 -21.20 20.57
N ASN A 151 13.26 -22.09 21.46
CA ASN A 151 12.50 -22.48 22.65
C ASN A 151 12.23 -21.32 23.62
N PHE A 152 13.08 -20.29 23.65
CA PHE A 152 12.89 -19.10 24.47
C PHE A 152 11.60 -18.31 24.16
N PHE A 153 10.99 -18.52 22.99
CA PHE A 153 9.68 -17.96 22.65
C PHE A 153 8.49 -18.73 23.24
N ALA A 154 8.68 -19.98 23.62
CA ALA A 154 7.61 -20.84 24.07
C ALA A 154 7.01 -20.36 25.40
N GLY A 155 5.68 -20.42 25.50
CA GLY A 155 4.90 -20.07 26.68
C GLY A 155 4.90 -18.59 27.06
N ARG A 156 5.26 -17.67 26.15
CA ARG A 156 5.28 -16.22 26.44
C ARG A 156 4.95 -15.36 25.23
N ASP A 157 4.76 -14.07 25.49
CA ASP A 157 4.82 -13.03 24.49
C ASP A 157 6.21 -12.39 24.53
N ALA A 158 6.93 -12.47 23.42
CA ALA A 158 8.26 -11.88 23.25
C ALA A 158 8.32 -11.09 21.95
N THR A 159 7.24 -10.33 21.67
CA THR A 159 7.09 -9.48 20.50
C THR A 159 8.35 -8.67 20.18
N ARG A 160 9.02 -8.12 21.19
CA ARG A 160 10.21 -7.30 21.00
C ARG A 160 11.38 -8.08 20.40
N SER A 161 11.68 -9.27 20.93
CA SER A 161 12.79 -10.12 20.47
C SER A 161 12.68 -10.53 19.00
N PHE A 162 11.47 -10.59 18.44
CA PHE A 162 11.28 -10.91 17.01
C PHE A 162 11.95 -9.92 16.05
N VAL A 163 12.22 -8.70 16.51
CA VAL A 163 12.80 -7.64 15.68
C VAL A 163 14.12 -7.12 16.21
N THR A 164 14.34 -7.14 17.52
CA THR A 164 15.62 -6.72 18.11
C THR A 164 16.68 -7.82 18.06
N GLY A 165 16.27 -9.09 17.99
CA GLY A 165 17.18 -10.23 18.14
C GLY A 165 17.79 -10.37 19.55
N ASP A 166 17.27 -9.60 20.52
CA ASP A 166 17.67 -9.69 21.91
C ASP A 166 16.88 -10.80 22.60
N PHE A 167 17.56 -11.90 22.93
CA PHE A 167 16.99 -13.07 23.59
C PHE A 167 17.34 -13.15 25.08
N SER A 168 17.85 -12.05 25.67
CA SER A 168 18.01 -11.95 27.12
C SER A 168 16.65 -11.93 27.82
N THR A 169 16.67 -11.99 29.16
CA THR A 169 15.47 -11.84 29.98
C THR A 169 14.76 -10.51 29.77
N GLU A 170 15.51 -9.46 29.48
CA GLU A 170 15.01 -8.11 29.21
C GLU A 170 14.46 -8.00 27.77
N GLY A 171 15.12 -8.67 26.82
CA GLY A 171 14.72 -8.72 25.41
C GLY A 171 13.43 -9.47 25.17
N LEU A 172 13.21 -10.60 25.88
CA LEU A 172 12.03 -11.49 25.82
C LEU A 172 10.79 -10.85 26.44
N SER A 173 10.42 -9.70 25.92
CA SER A 173 9.38 -8.80 26.39
C SER A 173 8.30 -8.59 25.33
N ASP A 174 7.09 -8.30 25.80
CA ASP A 174 5.96 -7.89 24.98
C ASP A 174 6.01 -6.39 24.65
N ASP A 175 6.94 -5.59 25.19
CA ASP A 175 6.99 -4.14 25.02
C ASP A 175 7.56 -3.65 23.67
N VAL A 176 6.76 -2.90 22.92
CA VAL A 176 7.11 -2.29 21.63
C VAL A 176 7.44 -0.80 21.72
N ASN A 177 7.54 -0.24 22.93
CA ASN A 177 7.99 1.13 23.09
C ASN A 177 9.42 1.31 22.54
N GLY A 178 9.63 2.46 21.90
CA GLY A 178 10.90 2.82 21.29
C GLY A 178 11.24 2.11 19.97
N LEU A 179 10.39 1.19 19.49
CA LEU A 179 10.61 0.57 18.19
C LEU A 179 10.37 1.56 17.04
N THR A 180 11.20 1.43 16.02
CA THR A 180 11.14 2.19 14.76
C THR A 180 9.97 1.73 13.88
N ASP A 181 9.62 2.53 12.87
CA ASP A 181 8.61 2.16 11.87
C ASP A 181 8.98 0.85 11.14
N GLU A 182 10.27 0.62 10.86
CA GLU A 182 10.76 -0.58 10.19
C GLU A 182 10.61 -1.83 11.08
N GLU A 183 10.93 -1.72 12.37
CA GLU A 183 10.73 -2.79 13.35
C GLU A 183 9.24 -3.10 13.54
N LEU A 184 8.37 -2.09 13.61
CA LEU A 184 6.92 -2.28 13.69
C LEU A 184 6.36 -2.99 12.44
N LEU A 185 6.85 -2.65 11.25
CA LEU A 185 6.53 -3.38 10.02
C LEU A 185 7.03 -4.82 10.06
N SER A 186 8.20 -5.07 10.66
CA SER A 186 8.72 -6.43 10.83
C SER A 186 7.88 -7.26 11.80
N ILE A 187 7.36 -6.66 12.89
CA ILE A 187 6.39 -7.34 13.78
C ILE A 187 5.14 -7.73 13.00
N ASP A 188 4.63 -6.84 12.16
CA ASP A 188 3.45 -7.11 11.35
C ASP A 188 3.69 -8.25 10.33
N ASN A 189 4.87 -8.29 9.69
CA ASN A 189 5.26 -9.41 8.82
C ASN A 189 5.34 -10.74 9.60
N TRP A 190 5.85 -10.72 10.84
CA TRP A 190 5.86 -11.91 11.68
C TRP A 190 4.43 -12.36 12.01
N LEU A 191 3.53 -11.43 12.35
CA LEU A 191 2.12 -11.77 12.55
C LEU A 191 1.49 -12.39 11.30
N GLU A 192 1.70 -11.82 10.12
CA GLU A 192 1.20 -12.39 8.85
C GLU A 192 1.74 -13.81 8.62
N PHE A 193 3.04 -14.03 8.89
CA PHE A 193 3.64 -15.37 8.84
C PHE A 193 2.95 -16.32 9.82
N TYR A 194 2.80 -15.94 11.09
CA TYR A 194 2.19 -16.81 12.10
C TYR A 194 0.71 -17.07 11.87
N GLU A 195 -0.03 -16.11 11.34
CA GLU A 195 -1.44 -16.31 10.95
C GLU A 195 -1.60 -17.26 9.77
N LYS A 196 -0.66 -17.22 8.82
CA LYS A 196 -0.66 -18.10 7.66
C LYS A 196 -0.25 -19.53 8.06
N ASP A 197 0.79 -19.64 8.89
CA ASP A 197 1.43 -20.91 9.17
C ASP A 197 0.88 -21.61 10.40
N TYR A 198 0.54 -20.90 11.46
CA TYR A 198 0.19 -21.48 12.75
C TYR A 198 -1.27 -21.22 13.09
N LYS A 199 -1.80 -22.06 13.99
CA LYS A 199 -3.20 -21.94 14.40
C LYS A 199 -3.32 -20.85 15.45
N PHE A 200 -4.09 -19.80 15.15
CA PHE A 200 -4.52 -18.83 16.16
C PHE A 200 -5.46 -19.49 17.19
N VAL A 201 -5.11 -19.41 18.48
CA VAL A 201 -5.84 -20.09 19.56
C VAL A 201 -6.42 -19.15 20.62
N GLY A 202 -6.04 -17.89 20.62
CA GLY A 202 -6.60 -16.90 21.55
C GLY A 202 -5.73 -15.65 21.69
N VAL A 203 -5.95 -14.92 22.77
CA VAL A 203 -5.22 -13.69 23.09
C VAL A 203 -4.67 -13.71 24.51
N LEU A 204 -3.61 -12.95 24.76
CA LEU A 204 -2.97 -12.80 26.06
C LEU A 204 -3.53 -11.54 26.74
N PHE A 205 -4.12 -11.73 27.92
CA PHE A 205 -4.49 -10.63 28.80
C PHE A 205 -3.24 -9.86 29.25
N GLY A 206 -3.24 -8.55 29.03
CA GLY A 206 -2.13 -7.67 29.38
C GLY A 206 -2.16 -6.36 28.60
N ILE A 207 -1.01 -6.01 28.01
CA ILE A 207 -0.78 -4.73 27.33
C ILE A 207 -1.73 -4.55 26.12
N TYR A 208 -1.98 -5.62 25.37
CA TYR A 208 -2.66 -5.57 24.08
C TYR A 208 -4.14 -5.94 24.13
N TYR A 209 -4.52 -6.80 25.08
CA TYR A 209 -5.90 -7.26 25.24
C TYR A 209 -6.33 -7.21 26.71
N ASN A 210 -7.58 -6.82 26.94
CA ASN A 210 -8.17 -6.81 28.27
C ASN A 210 -8.70 -8.20 28.68
N ARG A 211 -9.32 -8.29 29.87
CA ARG A 211 -9.82 -9.58 30.42
C ARG A 211 -10.94 -10.20 29.59
N GLU A 212 -11.68 -9.38 28.83
CA GLU A 212 -12.72 -9.83 27.91
C GLU A 212 -12.16 -10.17 26.52
N GLY A 213 -10.84 -10.10 26.33
CA GLY A 213 -10.17 -10.36 25.06
C GLY A 213 -10.36 -9.23 24.04
N LYS A 214 -10.76 -8.04 24.47
CA LYS A 214 -10.91 -6.87 23.60
C LYS A 214 -9.58 -6.13 23.46
N PRO A 215 -9.27 -5.59 22.26
CA PRO A 215 -8.11 -4.72 22.03
C PRO A 215 -8.06 -3.55 23.02
N THR A 216 -6.85 -3.20 23.46
CA THR A 216 -6.60 -1.97 24.22
C THR A 216 -6.38 -0.79 23.26
N GLN A 217 -6.54 0.43 23.78
CA GLN A 217 -6.22 1.66 23.01
C GLN A 217 -4.75 1.69 22.54
N LEU A 218 -3.85 1.08 23.32
CA LEU A 218 -2.44 0.96 22.93
C LEU A 218 -2.28 0.06 21.70
N LEU A 219 -2.96 -1.09 21.65
CA LEU A 219 -2.96 -1.95 20.47
C LEU A 219 -3.50 -1.21 19.24
N ASP A 220 -4.58 -0.44 19.38
CA ASP A 220 -5.14 0.35 18.27
C ASP A 220 -4.17 1.44 17.79
N LYS A 221 -3.45 2.09 18.72
CA LYS A 221 -2.39 3.06 18.39
C LYS A 221 -1.23 2.40 17.65
N ILE A 222 -0.80 1.21 18.06
CA ILE A 222 0.28 0.45 17.41
C ILE A 222 -0.14 0.03 16.00
N LYS A 223 -1.35 -0.52 15.84
CA LYS A 223 -1.89 -0.83 14.51
C LYS A 223 -1.93 0.39 13.61
N SER A 224 -2.35 1.54 14.14
CA SER A 224 -2.37 2.80 13.39
C SER A 224 -0.97 3.23 12.96
N LYS A 225 0.06 3.05 13.81
CA LYS A 225 1.46 3.31 13.43
C LYS A 225 1.94 2.37 12.33
N ILE A 226 1.64 1.07 12.42
CA ILE A 226 1.98 0.07 11.40
C ILE A 226 1.35 0.44 10.05
N ILE A 227 0.06 0.80 10.03
CA ILE A 227 -0.62 1.25 8.81
C ILE A 227 0.11 2.46 8.20
N LYS A 228 0.36 3.50 9.02
CA LYS A 228 1.08 4.70 8.56
C LYS A 228 2.47 4.36 8.01
N ALA A 229 3.19 3.45 8.66
CA ALA A 229 4.49 2.97 8.19
C ALA A 229 4.38 2.22 6.84
N LYS A 230 3.34 1.40 6.63
CA LYS A 230 3.09 0.72 5.35
C LYS A 230 2.87 1.73 4.23
N ILE A 231 2.00 2.72 4.45
CA ILE A 231 1.73 3.78 3.49
C ILE A 231 2.99 4.60 3.20
N LYS A 232 3.75 4.97 4.22
CA LYS A 232 5.00 5.72 4.05
C LYS A 232 6.03 4.93 3.24
N LYS A 233 6.19 3.63 3.55
CA LYS A 233 7.10 2.74 2.80
C LYS A 233 6.72 2.67 1.33
N GLU A 234 5.42 2.58 1.03
CA GLU A 234 4.95 2.46 -0.33
C GLU A 234 5.00 3.78 -1.10
N GLN A 235 4.68 4.91 -0.45
CA GLN A 235 4.85 6.23 -1.04
C GLN A 235 6.32 6.48 -1.38
N LYS A 236 7.24 6.06 -0.49
CA LYS A 236 8.68 6.11 -0.76
C LYS A 236 9.09 5.20 -1.92
N ALA A 237 8.45 4.04 -2.08
CA ALA A 237 8.71 3.16 -3.22
C ALA A 237 8.30 3.81 -4.55
N ILE A 238 7.10 4.41 -4.61
CA ILE A 238 6.65 5.16 -5.80
C ILE A 238 7.56 6.35 -6.07
N GLU A 239 7.91 7.12 -5.04
CA GLU A 239 8.85 8.23 -5.19
C GLU A 239 10.20 7.76 -5.73
N ASN A 240 10.69 6.58 -5.31
CA ASN A 240 11.93 6.01 -5.82
C ASN A 240 11.83 5.53 -7.28
N GLU A 241 10.65 5.21 -7.80
CA GLU A 241 10.47 4.92 -9.24
C GLU A 241 10.62 6.20 -10.08
N VAL A 242 10.11 7.33 -9.57
CA VAL A 242 10.20 8.64 -10.21
C VAL A 242 11.58 9.28 -10.02
N PHE A 243 12.09 9.24 -8.80
CA PHE A 243 13.33 9.85 -8.31
C PHE A 243 14.26 8.81 -7.69
N PRO A 244 14.78 7.87 -8.49
CA PRO A 244 15.66 6.83 -8.01
C PRO A 244 16.98 7.42 -7.50
N PRO A 245 17.59 6.81 -6.47
CA PRO A 245 18.91 7.22 -5.98
C PRO A 245 19.96 7.27 -7.10
N CYS A 246 20.84 8.26 -7.04
CA CYS A 246 22.01 8.32 -7.91
C CYS A 246 22.98 7.17 -7.61
N ASN A 247 23.79 6.81 -8.61
CA ASN A 247 25.02 6.09 -8.34
C ASN A 247 26.02 7.05 -7.68
N SER A 248 26.85 6.55 -6.78
CA SER A 248 27.88 7.34 -6.10
C SER A 248 29.20 6.60 -6.00
N GLU A 249 30.29 7.34 -6.03
CA GLU A 249 31.64 6.87 -5.72
C GLU A 249 32.36 7.92 -4.87
N TRP A 250 33.30 7.48 -4.04
CA TRP A 250 34.20 8.36 -3.32
C TRP A 250 35.63 7.88 -3.53
N ARG A 251 36.53 8.81 -3.84
CA ARG A 251 37.96 8.54 -4.02
C ARG A 251 38.76 9.58 -3.26
N LYS A 252 39.80 9.15 -2.54
CA LYS A 252 40.61 10.02 -1.68
C LYS A 252 41.22 11.21 -2.41
N GLU A 253 41.61 11.02 -3.67
CA GLU A 253 42.32 12.04 -4.46
C GLU A 253 41.38 13.01 -5.18
N THR A 254 40.12 12.62 -5.39
CA THR A 254 39.21 13.34 -6.29
C THR A 254 37.82 13.62 -5.71
N GLY A 255 37.65 13.34 -4.41
CA GLY A 255 36.41 13.55 -3.67
C GLY A 255 35.27 12.61 -4.07
N GLY A 256 34.07 13.00 -3.69
CA GLY A 256 32.83 12.32 -4.05
C GLY A 256 32.38 12.60 -5.48
N ARG A 257 31.64 11.68 -6.08
CA ARG A 257 30.97 11.87 -7.37
C ARG A 257 29.64 11.15 -7.38
N VAL A 258 28.64 11.77 -7.99
CA VAL A 258 27.32 11.18 -8.25
C VAL A 258 27.01 11.21 -9.73
N TRP A 259 26.34 10.17 -10.24
CA TRP A 259 25.91 10.13 -11.63
C TRP A 259 24.66 9.29 -11.84
N CYS A 260 24.02 9.53 -12.98
CA CYS A 260 22.84 8.83 -13.44
C CYS A 260 23.16 7.98 -14.65
N THR A 261 22.47 6.85 -14.76
CA THR A 261 22.51 5.90 -15.88
C THR A 261 21.08 5.43 -16.15
N THR A 262 20.88 4.57 -17.15
CA THR A 262 19.60 3.86 -17.34
C THR A 262 19.28 2.85 -16.23
N ARG A 263 20.22 2.64 -15.30
CA ARG A 263 20.05 1.79 -14.12
C ARG A 263 20.75 2.41 -12.91
N SER A 264 20.03 3.22 -12.15
CA SER A 264 20.51 3.84 -10.90
C SER A 264 19.53 3.56 -9.77
N GLY A 265 20.04 3.37 -8.56
CA GLY A 265 19.19 3.16 -7.38
C GLY A 265 18.33 1.89 -7.44
N GLY A 266 18.75 0.88 -8.20
CA GLY A 266 18.00 -0.36 -8.41
C GLY A 266 16.88 -0.28 -9.46
N VAL A 267 16.61 0.90 -10.02
CA VAL A 267 15.52 1.11 -11.00
C VAL A 267 16.09 1.14 -12.43
N ALA A 268 15.58 0.26 -13.29
CA ALA A 268 15.88 0.22 -14.71
C ALA A 268 14.86 1.06 -15.51
N ARG A 269 15.35 1.85 -16.47
CA ARG A 269 14.56 2.84 -17.21
C ARG A 269 15.20 3.18 -18.55
N GLU A 270 14.40 3.75 -19.47
CA GLU A 270 14.85 4.11 -20.83
C GLU A 270 15.58 5.46 -20.92
N TRP A 271 15.66 6.21 -19.80
CA TRP A 271 16.29 7.52 -19.74
C TRP A 271 17.39 7.57 -18.68
N VAL A 272 18.43 8.38 -18.93
CA VAL A 272 19.55 8.57 -18.01
C VAL A 272 19.21 9.62 -16.95
N GLY A 273 18.85 10.82 -17.41
CA GLY A 273 18.51 11.96 -16.56
C GLY A 273 19.74 12.67 -15.99
N VAL A 274 19.49 13.55 -15.03
CA VAL A 274 20.52 14.38 -14.38
C VAL A 274 20.46 14.23 -12.85
N PRO A 275 21.60 14.28 -12.13
CA PRO A 275 21.61 14.27 -10.68
C PRO A 275 21.01 15.56 -10.11
N ARG A 276 20.15 15.44 -9.10
CA ARG A 276 19.61 16.54 -8.29
C ARG A 276 19.58 16.16 -6.81
N LEU A 277 19.53 17.17 -5.95
CA LEU A 277 19.27 17.02 -4.52
C LEU A 277 17.77 17.10 -4.29
N LEU A 278 17.15 16.01 -3.83
CA LEU A 278 15.74 15.99 -3.41
C LEU A 278 15.66 16.23 -1.91
N PHE A 279 14.91 17.25 -1.51
CA PHE A 279 14.64 17.60 -0.12
C PHE A 279 13.41 16.87 0.41
N GLU A 280 13.55 16.23 1.56
CA GLU A 280 12.46 15.56 2.28
C GLU A 280 11.89 16.52 3.33
N PRO A 281 10.65 17.05 3.16
CA PRO A 281 10.10 18.06 4.05
C PRO A 281 9.97 17.62 5.51
N GLU A 282 9.68 16.34 5.75
CA GLU A 282 9.46 15.80 7.10
C GLU A 282 10.74 15.70 7.93
N THR A 283 11.86 15.37 7.29
CA THR A 283 13.13 15.05 7.96
C THR A 283 14.17 16.15 7.81
N GLN A 284 13.92 17.13 6.93
CA GLN A 284 14.91 18.11 6.47
C GLN A 284 16.16 17.47 5.85
N ASN A 285 16.11 16.17 5.54
CA ASN A 285 17.18 15.47 4.88
C ASN A 285 17.15 15.78 3.38
N GLN A 286 18.30 15.63 2.74
CA GLN A 286 18.44 15.71 1.29
C GLN A 286 19.17 14.48 0.79
N ARG A 287 18.80 14.00 -0.39
CA ARG A 287 19.45 12.86 -1.04
C ARG A 287 19.64 13.10 -2.53
N CYS A 288 20.64 12.45 -3.12
CA CYS A 288 20.83 12.47 -4.56
C CYS A 288 19.76 11.63 -5.26
N VAL A 289 19.12 12.20 -6.27
CA VAL A 289 18.18 11.51 -7.16
C VAL A 289 18.48 11.76 -8.63
N CYS A 290 18.16 10.79 -9.47
CA CYS A 290 18.18 10.95 -10.91
C CYS A 290 16.84 11.49 -11.40
N VAL A 291 16.89 12.58 -12.17
CA VAL A 291 15.69 13.31 -12.60
C VAL A 291 15.63 13.33 -14.12
N LYS A 292 14.47 12.97 -14.66
CA LYS A 292 14.20 13.08 -16.09
C LYS A 292 14.13 14.56 -16.45
N ASN A 293 14.97 15.00 -17.39
CA ASN A 293 15.14 16.40 -17.75
C ASN A 293 14.49 16.79 -19.09
N PHE A 294 13.56 15.95 -19.60
CA PHE A 294 12.89 16.15 -20.89
C PHE A 294 11.54 15.45 -20.92
N GLY A 295 10.68 15.88 -21.85
CA GLY A 295 9.36 15.28 -22.07
C GLY A 295 8.42 15.48 -20.89
N VAL A 296 7.32 14.74 -20.88
CA VAL A 296 6.31 14.82 -19.82
C VAL A 296 6.93 14.39 -18.46
N PRO A 297 6.67 15.12 -17.36
CA PRO A 297 7.08 14.74 -16.01
C PRO A 297 6.51 13.38 -15.62
N LEU A 298 7.27 12.61 -14.82
CA LEU A 298 6.82 11.35 -14.26
C LEU A 298 6.09 11.56 -12.92
N SER A 299 6.44 12.61 -12.19
CA SER A 299 5.73 13.01 -10.99
C SER A 299 4.39 13.69 -11.33
N ASN A 300 3.45 13.63 -10.39
CA ASN A 300 2.18 14.37 -10.51
C ASN A 300 2.36 15.91 -10.41
N PHE A 301 3.58 16.38 -10.12
CA PHE A 301 3.89 17.81 -10.07
C PHE A 301 4.11 18.34 -11.50
N GLY A 302 3.41 19.41 -11.85
CA GLY A 302 3.60 20.10 -13.14
C GLY A 302 2.73 19.61 -14.31
N ILE A 303 1.86 18.60 -14.13
CA ILE A 303 0.94 18.13 -15.19
C ILE A 303 0.02 19.26 -15.71
N ASN A 304 -0.39 20.17 -14.82
CA ASN A 304 -1.24 21.31 -15.18
C ASN A 304 -0.46 22.49 -15.79
N GLN A 305 0.88 22.41 -15.86
CA GLN A 305 1.76 23.47 -16.39
C GLN A 305 2.39 23.10 -17.74
N ILE A 306 1.93 22.01 -18.38
CA ILE A 306 2.35 21.62 -19.73
C ILE A 306 1.84 22.68 -20.72
N LYS A 307 2.62 23.72 -20.93
CA LYS A 307 2.43 24.67 -22.03
C LYS A 307 2.93 24.01 -23.32
N GLU A 308 2.30 24.33 -24.45
CA GLU A 308 2.74 23.90 -25.78
C GLU A 308 4.16 24.43 -26.03
N GLY A 309 5.16 23.60 -25.71
CA GLY A 309 6.59 23.95 -25.72
C GLY A 309 7.36 23.04 -24.78
N GLY A 310 8.00 22.01 -25.34
CA GLY A 310 8.87 20.99 -24.71
C GLY A 310 9.04 21.06 -23.19
N SER A 311 8.33 20.20 -22.45
CA SER A 311 8.49 20.08 -21.00
C SER A 311 9.90 19.59 -20.62
N ARG A 312 10.46 20.14 -19.53
CA ARG A 312 11.79 19.82 -18.99
C ARG A 312 11.75 18.60 -18.05
N GLY A 313 10.79 17.71 -18.23
CA GLY A 313 10.56 16.57 -17.34
C GLY A 313 10.24 17.03 -15.92
N ASP A 314 10.86 16.41 -14.93
CA ASP A 314 10.58 16.66 -13.51
C ASP A 314 11.46 17.75 -12.88
N LEU A 315 12.24 18.51 -13.67
CA LEU A 315 13.17 19.52 -13.16
C LEU A 315 12.48 20.69 -12.41
N ASP A 316 11.21 20.94 -12.68
CA ASP A 316 10.44 22.03 -12.07
C ASP A 316 9.81 21.63 -10.71
N ASN A 317 10.14 20.44 -10.19
CA ASN A 317 9.70 20.03 -8.86
C ASN A 317 10.34 20.93 -7.78
N PRO A 318 9.54 21.59 -6.91
CA PRO A 318 10.03 22.57 -5.95
C PRO A 318 10.97 22.00 -4.87
N ASN A 319 10.95 20.68 -4.68
CA ASN A 319 11.81 19.99 -3.72
C ASN A 319 13.15 19.57 -4.33
N LEU A 320 13.43 19.89 -5.60
CA LEU A 320 14.70 19.61 -6.25
C LEU A 320 15.63 20.83 -6.21
N ARG A 321 16.93 20.57 -6.01
CA ARG A 321 17.99 21.56 -6.21
C ARG A 321 19.13 21.00 -7.05
N GLU A 322 19.82 21.89 -7.73
CA GLU A 322 21.01 21.55 -8.50
C GLU A 322 22.24 21.42 -7.60
N TYR A 323 23.20 20.61 -8.02
CA TYR A 323 24.51 20.58 -7.39
C TYR A 323 25.28 21.85 -7.71
N LYS A 324 25.93 22.43 -6.70
CA LYS A 324 26.83 23.56 -6.88
C LYS A 324 27.96 23.15 -7.84
N ASP A 325 28.32 24.04 -8.77
CA ASP A 325 29.40 23.85 -9.74
C ASP A 325 29.24 22.62 -10.67
N CYS A 326 28.02 22.09 -10.80
CA CYS A 326 27.68 21.08 -11.80
C CYS A 326 26.91 21.70 -12.96
N VAL A 327 27.25 21.29 -14.18
CA VAL A 327 26.50 21.72 -15.38
C VAL A 327 25.06 21.20 -15.27
N PRO A 328 24.02 22.05 -15.43
CA PRO A 328 22.62 21.65 -15.20
C PRO A 328 22.16 20.44 -16.03
N THR A 329 22.74 20.22 -17.21
CA THR A 329 22.42 19.11 -18.12
C THR A 329 23.34 17.90 -17.98
N ALA A 330 24.36 17.96 -17.10
CA ALA A 330 25.28 16.84 -16.93
C ALA A 330 24.60 15.69 -16.20
N ASN A 331 24.86 14.46 -16.68
CA ASN A 331 24.44 13.23 -16.03
C ASN A 331 25.39 12.80 -14.88
N SER A 332 26.44 13.58 -14.61
CA SER A 332 27.49 13.28 -13.64
C SER A 332 28.01 14.56 -12.99
N CYS A 333 28.00 14.62 -11.66
CA CYS A 333 28.44 15.76 -10.87
C CYS A 333 29.54 15.34 -9.86
N ARG A 334 30.60 16.15 -9.77
CA ARG A 334 31.61 16.03 -8.72
C ARG A 334 31.09 16.72 -7.46
N LEU A 335 31.29 16.07 -6.32
CA LEU A 335 30.99 16.65 -5.01
C LEU A 335 32.28 17.31 -4.52
N GLN A 336 32.18 18.59 -4.15
CA GLN A 336 33.27 19.23 -3.41
C GLN A 336 33.24 18.68 -1.98
N ASP A 337 34.42 18.34 -1.46
CA ASP A 337 34.56 18.04 -0.03
C ASP A 337 34.29 19.35 0.72
N ASN A 338 33.23 19.38 1.53
CA ASN A 338 32.93 20.49 2.44
C ASN A 338 33.83 20.43 3.67
#